data_AF-A0AAU5B6U6-F1
#
_entry.id   AF-A0AAU5B6U6-F1
#
_cell.length_a   1.000
_cell.length_b   1.000
_cell.length_c   1.000
_cell.angle_alpha   90.00
_cell.angle_beta   90.00
_cell.angle_gamma   90.00
#
_symmetry.space_group_name_H-M   'P 1'
#
loop_
_entity.id
_entity.type
_entity.pdbx_description
1 polymer ?
#
loop_
_entity_poly.entity_id
_entity_poly.type
_entity_poly.pdbx_seq_one_letter_code
_entity_poly.pdbx_strand_id
1 'polypeptide(L)'
;MDDDAMLLWLSDRSAAATAFAKKYLLAQNGTGTDINKAPKGYTHSGLSKVYAGQAAADYFHVKPGDARVPDLFGVAQYGVVYTGGTKKIAEHGGGHSDDLAVPLVVSGASVPDGVRDSASVQTKQIAPTILSLLGLDPRSLQAVREEHTTVLPVR
;
A
#
# COMPACT_ATOMS: atom_id res chain seq x y z
N MET A 1 -12.34 -9.23 2.37
CA MET A 1 -12.95 -8.24 3.28
C MET A 1 -11.95 -7.13 3.24
N ASP A 2 -12.35 -6.01 2.65
CA ASP A 2 -11.43 -5.18 1.92
C ASP A 2 -11.50 -3.75 2.46
N ASP A 3 -10.38 -3.04 2.47
CA ASP A 3 -10.30 -1.67 2.97
C ASP A 3 -9.60 -0.71 2.01
N ASP A 4 -9.86 0.58 2.22
CA ASP A 4 -9.32 1.66 1.40
C ASP A 4 -8.06 2.28 2.03
N ALA A 5 -7.32 3.01 1.20
CA ALA A 5 -6.42 4.06 1.66
C ALA A 5 -7.06 5.43 1.58
N MET A 6 -6.76 6.29 2.56
CA MET A 6 -7.06 7.72 2.45
C MET A 6 -5.82 8.45 1.89
N LEU A 7 -5.98 9.16 0.78
CA LEU A 7 -4.93 9.99 0.17
C LEU A 7 -5.45 11.43 0.06
N LEU A 8 -4.76 12.38 0.71
CA LEU A 8 -5.15 13.80 0.65
C LEU A 8 -3.96 14.68 0.24
N TRP A 9 -4.22 15.57 -0.72
CA TRP A 9 -3.35 16.67 -1.11
C TRP A 9 -3.91 17.98 -0.58
N LEU A 10 -3.08 18.75 0.12
CA LEU A 10 -3.48 20.01 0.71
C LEU A 10 -3.02 21.18 -0.16
N SER A 11 -3.85 22.22 -0.25
CA SER A 11 -3.44 23.49 -0.87
C SER A 11 -2.38 24.21 -0.02
N ASP A 12 -2.49 24.12 1.32
CA ASP A 12 -1.45 24.52 2.26
C ASP A 12 -0.72 23.25 2.76
N ARG A 13 0.53 23.09 2.33
CA ARG A 13 1.37 21.93 2.63
C ARG A 13 2.30 22.15 3.83
N SER A 14 2.07 23.20 4.60
CA SER A 14 2.90 23.52 5.77
C SER A 14 2.83 22.43 6.84
N ALA A 15 3.87 22.38 7.69
CA ALA A 15 3.89 21.47 8.83
C ALA A 15 2.70 21.70 9.77
N ALA A 16 2.25 22.96 9.92
CA ALA A 16 1.09 23.31 10.74
C ALA A 16 -0.21 22.75 10.13
N ALA A 17 -0.41 22.92 8.82
CA ALA A 17 -1.60 22.42 8.12
C ALA A 17 -1.68 20.89 8.14
N THR A 18 -0.57 20.20 7.84
CA THR A 18 -0.52 18.73 7.86
C THR A 18 -0.72 18.16 9.26
N ALA A 19 -0.15 18.80 10.30
CA ALA A 19 -0.38 18.41 11.70
C ALA A 19 -1.83 18.65 12.14
N PHE A 20 -2.42 19.79 11.77
CA PHE A 20 -3.81 20.09 12.03
C PHE A 20 -4.74 19.06 11.38
N ALA A 21 -4.57 18.79 10.09
CA ALA A 21 -5.40 17.84 9.35
C ALA A 21 -5.32 16.43 9.97
N LYS A 22 -4.11 15.97 10.31
CA LYS A 22 -3.94 14.68 11.00
C LYS A 22 -4.68 14.64 12.32
N LYS A 23 -4.51 15.66 13.17
CA LYS A 23 -5.20 15.74 14.47
C LYS A 23 -6.71 15.78 14.29
N TYR A 24 -7.19 16.54 13.31
CA TYR A 24 -8.61 16.66 13.02
C TYR A 24 -9.22 15.31 12.65
N LEU A 25 -8.64 14.59 11.69
CA LEU A 25 -9.10 13.27 11.25
C LEU A 25 -9.13 12.27 12.40
N LEU A 26 -8.04 12.20 13.18
CA LEU A 26 -7.94 11.30 14.33
C LEU A 26 -8.85 11.71 15.51
N ALA A 27 -9.51 12.86 15.47
CA ALA A 27 -10.48 13.26 16.48
C ALA A 27 -11.95 12.98 16.08
N GLN A 28 -12.21 12.64 14.81
CA GLN A 28 -13.59 12.47 14.35
C GLN A 28 -14.09 11.06 14.65
N ASN A 29 -15.31 11.00 15.21
CA ASN A 29 -16.08 9.78 15.32
C ASN A 29 -17.44 10.03 14.67
N GLY A 30 -18.12 8.97 14.24
CA GLY A 30 -19.41 9.14 13.59
C GLY A 30 -20.10 7.82 13.27
N THR A 31 -21.09 7.91 12.40
CA THR A 31 -21.90 6.77 11.96
C THR A 31 -21.85 6.69 10.44
N GLY A 32 -21.32 5.59 9.93
CA GLY A 32 -21.44 5.17 8.54
C GLY A 32 -22.51 4.10 8.39
N THR A 33 -22.41 3.28 7.35
CA THR A 33 -23.31 2.15 7.11
C THR A 33 -22.54 0.87 6.88
N ASP A 34 -23.10 -0.27 7.26
CA ASP A 34 -22.64 -1.58 6.78
C ASP A 34 -23.15 -1.86 5.35
N ILE A 35 -22.85 -3.05 4.83
CA ILE A 35 -23.25 -3.47 3.49
C ILE A 35 -24.78 -3.56 3.30
N ASN A 36 -25.51 -3.80 4.38
CA ASN A 36 -26.97 -3.88 4.40
C ASN A 36 -27.63 -2.51 4.62
N LYS A 37 -26.84 -1.42 4.58
CA LYS A 37 -27.25 -0.04 4.88
C LYS A 37 -27.67 0.19 6.34
N ALA A 38 -27.35 -0.74 7.24
CA ALA A 38 -27.60 -0.55 8.66
C ALA A 38 -26.57 0.44 9.24
N PRO A 39 -26.96 1.36 10.14
CA PRO A 39 -26.03 2.28 10.78
C PRO A 39 -24.89 1.54 11.51
N LYS A 40 -23.65 1.97 11.28
CA LYS A 40 -22.46 1.41 11.94
C LYS A 40 -21.53 2.53 12.40
N GLY A 41 -21.21 2.54 13.69
CA GLY A 41 -20.29 3.52 14.27
C GLY A 41 -18.85 3.33 13.76
N TYR A 42 -18.12 4.44 13.63
CA TYR A 42 -16.69 4.47 13.38
C TYR A 42 -15.98 5.44 14.33
N THR A 43 -14.68 5.24 14.51
CA THR A 43 -13.81 6.13 15.29
C THR A 43 -12.61 6.57 14.49
N HIS A 44 -12.00 7.70 14.85
CA HIS A 44 -10.81 8.25 14.20
C HIS A 44 -10.96 8.38 12.66
N SER A 45 -12.11 8.86 12.18
CA SER A 45 -12.48 8.89 10.77
C SER A 45 -12.48 7.52 10.07
N GLY A 46 -12.41 6.41 10.80
CA GLY A 46 -12.22 5.06 10.23
C GLY A 46 -10.76 4.74 9.90
N LEU A 47 -9.80 5.44 10.50
CA LEU A 47 -8.36 5.28 10.26
C LEU A 47 -7.68 4.56 11.43
N SER A 48 -6.77 3.65 11.10
CA SER A 48 -5.87 3.00 12.07
C SER A 48 -4.57 3.79 12.26
N LYS A 49 -4.10 4.45 11.20
CA LYS A 49 -2.89 5.28 11.20
C LYS A 49 -2.98 6.41 10.19
N VAL A 50 -2.35 7.55 10.50
CA VAL A 50 -2.18 8.68 9.58
C VAL A 50 -0.73 9.13 9.54
N TYR A 51 -0.12 9.04 8.36
CA TYR A 51 1.14 9.67 7.99
C TYR A 51 0.84 11.07 7.46
N ALA A 52 1.61 12.07 7.85
CA ALA A 52 1.37 13.47 7.47
C ALA A 52 2.70 14.21 7.26
N GLY A 53 2.73 15.09 6.26
CA GLY A 53 3.90 15.89 5.90
C GLY A 53 5.13 15.02 5.63
N GLN A 54 6.22 15.24 6.37
CA GLN A 54 7.44 14.45 6.26
C GLN A 54 7.19 12.95 6.38
N ALA A 55 6.34 12.51 7.32
CA ALA A 55 6.10 11.08 7.52
C ALA A 55 5.37 10.43 6.32
N ALA A 56 4.55 11.20 5.59
CA ALA A 56 3.96 10.72 4.34
C ALA A 56 5.01 10.66 3.23
N ALA A 57 5.85 11.68 3.11
CA ALA A 57 6.95 11.68 2.15
C ALA A 57 7.93 10.51 2.36
N ASP A 58 8.29 10.24 3.62
CA ASP A 58 9.15 9.12 4.01
C ASP A 58 8.54 7.77 3.64
N TYR A 59 7.22 7.62 3.86
CA TYR A 59 6.50 6.39 3.52
C TYR A 59 6.59 6.07 2.03
N PHE A 60 6.51 7.09 1.16
CA PHE A 60 6.62 6.93 -0.29
C PHE A 60 8.04 7.10 -0.82
N HIS A 61 9.05 7.20 0.05
CA HIS A 61 10.45 7.37 -0.32
C HIS A 61 10.71 8.58 -1.24
N VAL A 62 10.00 9.69 -1.00
CA VAL A 62 10.19 10.95 -1.72
C VAL A 62 10.61 12.06 -0.78
N LYS A 63 11.05 13.18 -1.36
CA LYS A 63 11.25 14.41 -0.60
C LYS A 63 9.89 15.06 -0.28
N PRO A 64 9.74 15.72 0.87
CA PRO A 64 8.56 16.52 1.17
C PRO A 64 8.29 17.54 0.06
N GLY A 65 7.01 17.75 -0.26
CA GLY A 65 6.60 18.69 -1.29
C GLY A 65 6.58 18.12 -2.71
N ASP A 66 6.92 16.84 -2.91
CA ASP A 66 6.63 16.17 -4.19
C ASP A 66 5.11 16.23 -4.45
N ALA A 67 4.71 16.77 -5.61
CA ALA A 67 3.30 16.92 -5.95
C ALA A 67 2.61 15.59 -6.28
N ARG A 68 3.39 14.54 -6.59
CA ARG A 68 2.88 13.20 -6.93
C ARG A 68 2.48 12.39 -5.70
N VAL A 69 2.91 12.81 -4.51
CA VAL A 69 2.70 12.11 -3.25
C VAL A 69 1.78 12.93 -2.35
N PRO A 70 0.80 12.30 -1.67
CA PRO A 70 -0.13 13.02 -0.81
C PRO A 70 0.57 13.61 0.40
N ASP A 71 0.00 14.70 0.91
CA ASP A 71 0.43 15.30 2.17
C ASP A 71 -0.02 14.51 3.39
N LEU A 72 -1.12 13.76 3.25
CA LEU A 72 -1.59 12.80 4.23
C LEU A 72 -1.90 11.46 3.57
N PHE A 73 -1.36 10.40 4.17
CA PHE A 73 -1.72 9.03 3.85
C PHE A 73 -2.30 8.37 5.10
N GLY A 74 -3.55 7.92 4.99
CA GLY A 74 -4.27 7.21 6.03
C GLY A 74 -4.41 5.74 5.71
N VAL A 75 -4.04 4.89 6.65
CA VAL A 75 -4.37 3.45 6.62
C VAL A 75 -5.74 3.30 7.27
N ALA A 76 -6.71 2.73 6.55
CA ALA A 76 -8.02 2.48 7.11
C ALA A 76 -7.98 1.45 8.25
N GLN A 77 -9.03 1.44 9.06
CA GLN A 77 -9.33 0.31 9.92
C GLN A 77 -9.88 -0.83 9.05
N TYR A 78 -9.63 -2.06 9.47
CA TYR A 78 -10.07 -3.24 8.73
C TYR A 78 -11.57 -3.20 8.36
N GLY A 79 -11.88 -3.38 7.08
CA GLY A 79 -13.24 -3.36 6.54
C GLY A 79 -13.89 -1.96 6.46
N VAL A 80 -13.11 -0.88 6.53
CA VAL A 80 -13.58 0.48 6.26
C VAL A 80 -13.32 0.86 4.80
N VAL A 81 -14.38 1.33 4.13
CA VAL A 81 -14.36 1.82 2.76
C VAL A 81 -14.95 3.24 2.72
N TYR A 82 -14.26 4.17 2.07
CA TYR A 82 -14.68 5.55 1.87
C TYR A 82 -15.46 5.67 0.56
N THR A 83 -16.79 5.48 0.64
CA THR A 83 -17.68 5.43 -0.54
C THR A 83 -18.92 6.30 -0.36
N GLY A 84 -19.44 6.82 -1.47
CA GLY A 84 -20.73 7.54 -1.52
C GLY A 84 -21.96 6.63 -1.50
N GLY A 85 -21.79 5.30 -1.44
CA GLY A 85 -22.92 4.36 -1.36
C GLY A 85 -22.49 2.91 -1.12
N THR A 86 -23.45 2.00 -0.90
CA THR A 86 -23.21 0.62 -0.43
C THR A 86 -23.12 -0.45 -1.54
N LYS A 87 -22.99 -0.04 -2.81
CA LYS A 87 -22.85 -1.01 -3.92
C LYS A 87 -21.46 -1.63 -4.00
N LYS A 88 -20.45 -0.96 -3.43
CA LYS A 88 -19.08 -1.47 -3.33
C LYS A 88 -19.02 -2.43 -2.15
N ILE A 89 -18.69 -3.69 -2.44
CA ILE A 89 -18.66 -4.78 -1.45
C ILE A 89 -17.21 -5.22 -1.14
N ALA A 90 -16.26 -4.64 -1.87
CA ALA A 90 -14.86 -4.99 -1.98
C ALA A 90 -14.12 -3.76 -2.54
N GLU A 91 -12.92 -3.49 -2.04
CA GLU A 91 -11.97 -2.48 -2.54
C GLU A 91 -10.56 -3.04 -2.42
N HIS A 92 -9.55 -2.31 -2.85
CA HIS A 92 -8.17 -2.69 -2.57
C HIS A 92 -7.32 -1.43 -2.47
N GLY A 93 -6.10 -1.59 -1.96
CA GLY A 93 -5.17 -0.48 -1.78
C GLY A 93 -5.14 0.02 -0.35
N GLY A 94 -5.79 -0.71 0.56
CA GLY A 94 -5.50 -0.69 1.98
C GLY A 94 -4.06 -1.13 2.28
N GLY A 95 -3.66 -0.92 3.55
CA GLY A 95 -2.33 -1.26 4.03
C GLY A 95 -2.25 -2.65 4.67
N HIS A 96 -3.31 -3.45 4.60
CA HIS A 96 -3.38 -4.75 5.28
C HIS A 96 -2.75 -5.87 4.45
N SER A 97 -2.40 -6.97 5.11
CA SER A 97 -1.70 -8.08 4.46
C SER A 97 -2.56 -8.77 3.39
N ASP A 98 -3.88 -8.75 3.53
CA ASP A 98 -4.81 -9.29 2.53
C ASP A 98 -4.93 -8.42 1.26
N ASP A 99 -4.65 -7.12 1.34
CA ASP A 99 -4.48 -6.27 0.15
C ASP A 99 -3.14 -6.49 -0.56
N LEU A 100 -2.08 -6.80 0.20
CA LEU A 100 -0.70 -6.72 -0.27
C LEU A 100 -0.08 -8.08 -0.60
N ALA A 101 -0.54 -9.17 0.02
CA ALA A 101 0.03 -10.50 -0.17
C ALA A 101 -0.66 -11.23 -1.33
N VAL A 102 0.04 -11.31 -2.46
CA VAL A 102 -0.39 -12.09 -3.63
C VAL A 102 0.53 -13.30 -3.84
N PRO A 103 -0.01 -14.48 -4.23
CA PRO A 103 0.82 -15.61 -4.60
C PRO A 103 1.59 -15.31 -5.89
N LEU A 104 2.86 -15.73 -5.95
CA LEU A 104 3.66 -15.68 -7.17
C LEU A 104 3.79 -17.09 -7.75
N VAL A 105 3.51 -17.22 -9.05
CA VAL A 105 3.72 -18.45 -9.82
C VAL A 105 4.72 -18.14 -10.92
N VAL A 106 5.78 -18.95 -11.00
CA VAL A 106 6.83 -18.84 -12.02
C VAL A 106 6.84 -20.13 -12.84
N SER A 107 6.80 -20.01 -14.17
CA SER A 107 6.81 -21.16 -15.08
C SER A 107 7.63 -20.84 -16.33
N GLY A 108 8.43 -21.80 -16.78
CA GLY A 108 9.27 -21.66 -17.97
C GLY A 108 10.30 -22.79 -18.10
N ALA A 109 10.96 -22.87 -19.26
CA ALA A 109 11.87 -23.97 -19.60
C ALA A 109 13.06 -24.16 -18.64
N SER A 110 13.46 -23.12 -17.92
CA SER A 110 14.60 -23.13 -16.98
C SER A 110 14.18 -23.05 -15.51
N VAL A 111 12.90 -23.32 -15.22
CA VAL A 111 12.33 -23.29 -13.86
C VAL A 111 11.97 -24.72 -13.46
N PRO A 112 12.38 -25.20 -12.27
CA PRO A 112 12.02 -26.53 -11.80
C PRO A 112 10.50 -26.70 -11.63
N ASP A 113 9.99 -27.88 -11.94
CA ASP A 113 8.58 -28.21 -11.74
C ASP A 113 8.29 -28.63 -10.29
N GLY A 114 7.05 -28.39 -9.85
CA GLY A 114 6.54 -28.85 -8.55
C GLY A 114 7.12 -28.17 -7.32
N VAL A 115 7.92 -27.11 -7.47
CA VAL A 115 8.49 -26.36 -6.34
C VAL A 115 7.41 -25.54 -5.66
N ARG A 116 7.26 -25.75 -4.35
CA ARG A 116 6.45 -24.91 -3.46
C ARG A 116 7.36 -24.38 -2.37
N ASP A 117 7.52 -23.06 -2.37
CA ASP A 117 8.30 -22.37 -1.36
C ASP A 117 7.38 -21.44 -0.57
N SER A 118 7.53 -21.45 0.76
CA SER A 118 6.81 -20.58 1.69
C SER A 118 7.67 -19.40 2.17
N ALA A 119 8.88 -19.25 1.63
CA ALA A 119 9.74 -18.11 1.90
C ALA A 119 9.00 -16.80 1.60
N SER A 120 9.18 -15.82 2.51
CA SER A 120 8.67 -14.48 2.28
C SER A 120 9.45 -13.84 1.13
N VAL A 121 8.72 -13.45 0.09
CA VAL A 121 9.25 -12.77 -1.09
C VAL A 121 8.54 -11.44 -1.30
N GLN A 122 9.17 -10.55 -2.05
CA GLN A 122 8.64 -9.23 -2.38
C GLN A 122 8.45 -9.12 -3.90
N THR A 123 7.41 -8.39 -4.32
CA THR A 123 7.11 -8.16 -5.75
C THR A 123 8.25 -7.46 -6.49
N LYS A 124 9.08 -6.68 -5.79
CA LYS A 124 10.30 -6.08 -6.36
C LYS A 124 11.32 -7.10 -6.88
N GLN A 125 11.24 -8.35 -6.43
CA GLN A 125 12.10 -9.44 -6.90
C GLN A 125 11.68 -9.99 -8.28
N ILE A 126 10.50 -9.63 -8.80
CA ILE A 126 10.00 -10.13 -10.08
C ILE A 126 10.92 -9.70 -11.24
N ALA A 127 11.20 -8.39 -11.36
CA ALA A 127 12.01 -7.85 -12.44
C ALA A 127 13.44 -8.45 -12.50
N PRO A 128 14.23 -8.50 -11.41
CA PRO A 128 15.54 -9.13 -11.46
C PRO A 128 15.48 -10.64 -11.77
N THR A 129 14.41 -11.32 -11.34
CA THR A 129 14.21 -12.75 -11.66
C THR A 129 13.97 -12.94 -13.15
N ILE A 130 13.15 -12.11 -13.79
CA ILE A 130 12.93 -12.16 -15.24
C ILE A 130 14.26 -12.01 -15.99
N LEU A 131 15.07 -11.01 -15.63
CA LEU A 131 16.38 -10.83 -16.26
C LEU A 131 17.26 -12.07 -16.09
N SER A 132 17.34 -12.60 -14.87
CA SER A 132 18.15 -13.80 -14.59
C SER A 132 17.68 -15.03 -15.38
N LEU A 133 16.36 -15.24 -15.53
CA LEU A 133 15.80 -16.37 -16.29
C LEU A 133 16.04 -16.23 -17.80
N LEU A 134 16.15 -14.99 -18.30
CA LEU A 134 16.51 -14.69 -19.68
C LEU A 134 18.03 -14.69 -19.93
N GLY A 135 18.85 -14.97 -18.92
CA GLY A 135 20.32 -14.93 -19.02
C GLY A 135 20.91 -13.51 -19.08
N LEU A 136 20.16 -12.50 -18.64
CA LEU A 136 20.59 -11.10 -18.56
C LEU A 136 21.07 -10.76 -17.14
N ASP A 137 21.95 -9.76 -17.01
CA ASP A 137 22.47 -9.29 -15.72
C ASP A 137 21.40 -8.50 -14.94
N PRO A 138 20.91 -8.98 -13.78
CA PRO A 138 19.94 -8.26 -12.96
C PRO A 138 20.42 -6.88 -12.48
N ARG A 139 21.73 -6.66 -12.35
CA ARG A 139 22.33 -5.36 -11.96
C ARG A 139 22.17 -4.28 -13.03
N SER A 140 21.67 -4.63 -14.20
CA SER A 140 21.20 -3.67 -15.20
C SER A 140 20.07 -2.79 -14.65
N LEU A 141 19.27 -3.30 -13.71
CA LEU A 141 18.22 -2.54 -13.03
C LEU A 141 18.82 -1.62 -11.95
N GLN A 142 18.42 -0.34 -11.97
CA GLN A 142 18.83 0.63 -10.95
C GLN A 142 18.42 0.20 -9.54
N ALA A 143 17.18 -0.26 -9.37
CA ALA A 143 16.67 -0.73 -8.08
C ALA A 143 17.48 -1.90 -7.49
N VAL A 144 18.04 -2.79 -8.32
CA VAL A 144 18.92 -3.86 -7.84
C VAL A 144 20.24 -3.30 -7.30
N ARG A 145 20.78 -2.26 -7.94
CA ARG A 145 22.03 -1.62 -7.50
C ARG A 145 21.84 -0.80 -6.23
N GLU A 146 20.71 -0.11 -6.11
CA GLU A 146 20.43 0.82 -5.00
C GLU A 146 19.85 0.11 -3.78
N GLU A 147 18.94 -0.85 -3.98
CA GLU A 147 18.23 -1.52 -2.90
C GLU A 147 18.74 -2.93 -2.61
N HIS A 148 19.74 -3.41 -3.37
CA HIS A 148 20.29 -4.76 -3.27
C HIS A 148 19.22 -5.86 -3.41
N THR A 149 18.17 -5.60 -4.19
CA THR A 149 17.07 -6.55 -4.41
C THR A 149 17.58 -7.85 -5.05
N THR A 150 17.27 -8.98 -4.42
CA THR A 150 17.67 -10.31 -4.89
C THR A 150 16.64 -10.91 -5.86
N VAL A 151 17.03 -11.94 -6.62
CA VAL A 151 16.09 -12.76 -7.39
C VAL A 151 15.19 -13.57 -6.45
N LEU A 152 14.08 -14.09 -6.97
CA LEU A 152 13.22 -15.06 -6.30
C LEU A 152 13.96 -16.39 -6.10
N PRO A 153 13.62 -17.17 -5.06
CA PRO A 153 14.10 -18.54 -4.90
C PRO A 153 13.41 -19.44 -5.95
N VAL A 154 14.01 -19.50 -7.14
CA VAL A 154 13.50 -20.32 -8.26
C VAL A 154 14.22 -21.67 -8.39
N ARG A 155 14.99 -22.08 -7.36
CA ARG A 155 15.76 -23.33 -7.30
C ARG A 155 15.85 -23.86 -5.89
#